data_AF-A0A939SJK0-F1
#
_entry.id   AF-A0A939SJK0-F1
#
_cell.length_a   1.000
_cell.length_b   1.000
_cell.length_c   1.000
_cell.angle_alpha   90.00
_cell.angle_beta   90.00
_cell.angle_gamma   90.00
#
_symmetry.space_group_name_H-M   'P 1'
#
loop_
_entity.id
_entity.type
_entity.pdbx_description
1 polymer ?
#
loop_
_entity_poly.entity_id
_entity_poly.type
_entity_poly.pdbx_seq_one_letter_code
_entity_poly.pdbx_strand_id
1 'polypeptide(L)'
;MNHIAITHNPFLVETEFLINGHSPSESSNITAYSSKRLQLWVEQIFDDLQALFNGSNDFFIEFTGVESDFNDIKEAASNAIQKVCVELKFNPVVPSEERLEKSKL
;
A
#
# COMPACT_ATOMS: atom_id res chain seq x y z
N MET A 1 11.07 1.62 10.47
CA MET A 1 10.10 1.09 9.49
C MET A 1 9.05 2.14 9.23
N ASN A 2 8.90 2.54 7.97
CA ASN A 2 7.81 3.43 7.55
C ASN A 2 6.57 2.58 7.29
N HIS A 3 5.45 2.93 7.91
CA HIS A 3 4.18 2.24 7.69
C HIS A 3 3.44 2.91 6.53
N ILE A 4 3.06 2.16 5.50
CA ILE A 4 2.25 2.61 4.38
C ILE A 4 0.99 1.74 4.32
N ALA A 5 -0.17 2.30 4.59
CA ALA A 5 -1.44 1.64 4.34
C ALA A 5 -1.98 2.06 2.97
N ILE A 6 -2.37 1.08 2.17
CA ILE A 6 -2.88 1.21 0.81
C ILE A 6 -4.25 0.56 0.78
N THR A 7 -5.31 1.36 0.69
CA THR A 7 -6.68 0.86 0.56
C THR A 7 -7.11 1.04 -0.89
N HIS A 8 -7.13 -0.04 -1.68
CA HIS A 8 -7.53 0.02 -3.08
C HIS A 8 -8.94 -0.53 -3.29
N ASN A 9 -9.76 0.24 -4.00
CA ASN A 9 -11.09 -0.14 -4.43
C ASN A 9 -11.14 -0.27 -5.97
N PRO A 10 -11.08 -1.49 -6.52
CA PRO A 10 -11.11 -1.70 -7.97
C PRO A 10 -12.45 -1.31 -8.62
N PHE A 11 -13.54 -1.24 -7.84
CA PHE A 11 -14.86 -0.88 -8.34
C PHE A 11 -14.99 0.64 -8.56
N LEU A 12 -14.44 1.43 -7.65
CA LEU A 12 -14.43 2.89 -7.74
C LEU A 12 -13.19 3.42 -8.47
N VAL A 13 -12.17 2.58 -8.65
CA VAL A 13 -10.85 2.98 -9.16
C VAL A 13 -10.26 4.08 -8.26
N GLU A 14 -10.45 3.90 -6.96
CA GLU A 14 -9.97 4.81 -5.92
C GLU A 14 -8.99 4.07 -5.03
N THR A 15 -7.89 4.74 -4.71
CA THR A 15 -6.86 4.23 -3.80
C THR A 15 -6.62 5.28 -2.74
N GLU A 16 -6.69 4.87 -1.48
CA GLU A 16 -6.29 5.71 -0.36
C GLU A 16 -4.90 5.28 0.10
N PHE A 17 -4.00 6.26 0.25
CA PHE A 17 -2.66 6.06 0.77
C PHE A 17 -2.54 6.73 2.13
N LEU A 18 -1.93 6.03 3.08
CA LEU A 18 -1.69 6.53 4.44
C LEU A 18 -0.25 6.22 4.82
N ILE A 19 0.57 7.26 5.00
CA ILE A 19 1.95 7.15 5.48
C ILE A 19 1.98 7.42 6.98
N ASN A 20 2.41 6.43 7.76
CA ASN A 20 2.48 6.47 9.23
C ASN A 20 1.13 6.90 9.86
N GLY A 21 0.00 6.49 9.24
CA GLY A 21 -1.35 6.86 9.67
C GLY A 21 -1.82 8.26 9.25
N HIS A 22 -1.02 8.99 8.46
CA HIS A 22 -1.36 10.31 7.94
C HIS A 22 -1.45 10.26 6.41
N SER A 23 -2.38 11.02 5.83
CA SER A 23 -2.43 11.18 4.37
C SER A 23 -1.10 11.75 3.87
N PRO A 24 -0.52 11.19 2.80
CA PRO A 24 0.67 11.76 2.19
C PRO A 24 0.38 13.20 1.76
N SER A 25 1.42 14.02 1.70
CA SER A 25 1.29 15.39 1.21
C SER A 25 0.68 15.40 -0.20
N GLU A 26 -0.15 16.39 -0.51
CA GLU A 26 -0.75 16.52 -1.85
C GLU A 26 0.31 16.60 -2.97
N SER A 27 1.53 17.01 -2.63
CA SER A 27 2.69 17.07 -3.52
C SER A 27 3.44 15.74 -3.70
N SER A 28 3.00 14.66 -3.05
CA SER A 28 3.64 13.34 -3.18
C SER A 28 3.21 12.65 -4.48
N ASN A 29 4.17 12.08 -5.23
CA ASN A 29 3.91 11.38 -6.49
C ASN A 29 2.83 10.29 -6.36
N ILE A 30 2.81 9.60 -5.20
CA ILE A 30 1.84 8.56 -4.90
C ILE A 30 0.40 9.07 -4.81
N THR A 31 0.18 10.33 -4.45
CA THR A 31 -1.17 10.92 -4.34
C THR A 31 -1.83 11.00 -5.73
N ALA A 32 -1.03 11.14 -6.79
CA ALA A 32 -1.51 11.11 -8.18
C ALA A 32 -1.97 9.72 -8.64
N TYR A 33 -1.69 8.67 -7.86
CA TYR A 33 -2.16 7.31 -8.10
C TYR A 33 -3.52 7.02 -7.48
N SER A 34 -3.97 7.84 -6.53
CA SER A 34 -5.24 7.67 -5.80
C SER A 34 -6.45 7.57 -6.72
N SER A 35 -6.40 8.22 -7.87
CA SER A 35 -7.46 8.24 -8.89
C SER A 35 -7.11 7.45 -10.15
N LYS A 36 -6.17 6.51 -10.05
CA LYS A 36 -5.72 5.65 -11.16
C LYS A 36 -5.84 4.17 -10.80
N ARG A 37 -6.00 3.34 -11.83
CA ARG A 37 -5.98 1.88 -11.70
C ARG A 37 -4.62 1.41 -11.18
N LEU A 38 -4.66 0.45 -10.25
CA LEU A 38 -3.48 -0.14 -9.61
C LEU A 38 -2.44 -0.61 -10.62
N GLN A 39 -2.84 -1.33 -11.66
CA GLN A 39 -1.95 -1.83 -12.72
C GLN A 39 -1.13 -0.73 -13.44
N LEU A 40 -1.54 0.54 -13.41
CA LEU A 40 -0.78 1.64 -14.03
C LEU A 40 0.39 2.13 -13.16
N TRP A 41 0.33 1.92 -11.85
CA TRP A 41 1.27 2.51 -10.89
C TRP A 41 1.89 1.50 -9.93
N VAL A 42 1.35 0.28 -9.85
CA VAL A 42 1.81 -0.78 -8.94
C VAL A 42 3.30 -1.10 -9.10
N GLU A 43 3.83 -0.97 -10.32
CA GLU A 43 5.27 -1.15 -10.58
C GLU A 43 6.09 0.06 -10.17
N GLN A 44 5.53 1.28 -10.25
CA GLN A 44 6.25 2.53 -9.97
C GLN A 44 6.23 2.92 -8.48
N ILE A 45 5.18 2.52 -7.75
CA ILE A 45 4.98 2.98 -6.37
C ILE A 45 6.14 2.59 -5.45
N PHE A 46 6.79 1.44 -5.68
CA PHE A 46 7.93 1.02 -4.86
C PHE A 46 9.17 1.88 -5.10
N ASP A 47 9.40 2.33 -6.33
CA ASP A 47 10.46 3.28 -6.66
C ASP A 47 10.16 4.67 -6.09
N ASP A 48 8.92 5.15 -6.21
CA ASP A 48 8.50 6.43 -5.63
C ASP A 48 8.56 6.43 -4.10
N LEU A 49 8.16 5.34 -3.45
CA LEU A 49 8.29 5.20 -1.99
C LEU A 49 9.76 5.24 -1.57
N GLN A 50 10.63 4.47 -2.24
CA GLN A 50 12.07 4.55 -1.97
C GLN A 50 12.61 5.97 -2.13
N ALA A 51 12.26 6.66 -3.22
CA ALA A 51 12.69 8.04 -3.46
C ALA A 51 12.16 9.01 -2.37
N LEU A 52 10.90 8.85 -1.97
CA LEU A 52 10.24 9.67 -0.96
C LEU A 52 10.86 9.51 0.43
N PHE A 53 11.37 8.32 0.75
CA PHE A 53 12.05 8.03 2.02
C PHE A 53 13.58 8.05 1.92
N ASN A 54 14.15 8.82 0.99
CA ASN A 54 15.60 9.00 0.80
C ASN A 54 16.38 7.68 0.62
N GLY A 55 15.79 6.68 -0.04
CA GLY A 55 16.39 5.36 -0.22
C GLY A 55 16.38 4.50 1.04
N SER A 56 15.41 4.72 1.95
CA SER A 56 15.16 3.78 3.04
C SER A 56 14.81 2.41 2.47
N ASN A 57 15.18 1.36 3.20
CA ASN A 57 14.93 -0.02 2.78
C ASN A 57 13.87 -0.71 3.64
N ASP A 58 13.38 -0.06 4.70
CA ASP A 58 12.47 -0.66 5.69
C ASP A 58 11.05 -0.08 5.55
N PHE A 59 10.21 -0.81 4.82
CA PHE A 59 8.82 -0.45 4.55
C PHE A 59 7.88 -1.53 5.04
N PHE A 60 6.82 -1.10 5.72
CA PHE A 60 5.70 -1.97 6.09
C PHE A 60 4.48 -1.51 5.28
N ILE A 61 4.08 -2.30 4.29
CA ILE A 61 2.96 -2.01 3.40
C ILE A 61 1.76 -2.86 3.81
N GLU A 62 0.70 -2.20 4.27
CA GLU A 62 -0.58 -2.82 4.57
C GLU A 62 -1.53 -2.59 3.40
N PHE A 63 -1.81 -3.63 2.62
CA PHE A 63 -2.71 -3.58 1.48
C PHE A 63 -4.11 -4.07 1.86
N THR A 64 -5.10 -3.22 1.67
CA THR A 64 -6.51 -3.50 1.91
C THR A 64 -7.27 -3.42 0.59
N GLY A 65 -7.80 -4.54 0.12
CA GLY A 65 -8.47 -4.59 -1.19
C GLY A 65 -8.92 -6.00 -1.54
N VAL A 66 -9.06 -6.27 -2.84
CA VAL A 66 -9.33 -7.63 -3.33
C VAL A 66 -8.04 -8.41 -3.53
N GLU A 67 -8.16 -9.74 -3.55
CA GLU A 67 -7.02 -10.65 -3.67
C GLU A 67 -6.27 -10.50 -5.01
N SER A 68 -6.96 -10.20 -6.10
CA SER A 68 -6.32 -9.97 -7.41
C SER A 68 -5.34 -8.80 -7.36
N ASP A 69 -5.79 -7.65 -6.85
CA ASP A 69 -4.93 -6.46 -6.71
C ASP A 69 -3.78 -6.69 -5.71
N PHE A 70 -4.02 -7.48 -4.66
CA PHE A 70 -2.96 -7.88 -3.74
C PHE A 70 -1.88 -8.70 -4.43
N ASN A 71 -2.24 -9.61 -5.35
CA ASN A 71 -1.27 -10.37 -6.12
C ASN A 71 -0.42 -9.45 -7.02
N ASP A 72 -1.05 -8.47 -7.68
CA ASP A 72 -0.33 -7.47 -8.48
C ASP A 72 0.67 -6.67 -7.62
N ILE A 73 0.25 -6.20 -6.44
CA ILE A 73 1.11 -5.50 -5.47
C ILE A 73 2.24 -6.41 -4.98
N LYS A 74 1.93 -7.67 -4.68
CA LYS A 74 2.90 -8.65 -4.19
C LYS A 74 3.97 -8.96 -5.24
N GLU A 75 3.58 -9.06 -6.50
CA GLU A 75 4.52 -9.29 -7.60
C GLU A 75 5.47 -8.10 -7.78
N ALA A 76 4.92 -6.88 -7.84
CA ALA A 76 5.71 -5.66 -7.92
C ALA A 76 6.61 -5.46 -6.68
N ALA A 77 6.09 -5.75 -5.48
CA ALA A 77 6.89 -5.77 -4.27
C ALA A 77 8.00 -6.80 -4.33
N SER A 78 7.75 -8.03 -4.81
CA SER A 78 8.77 -9.07 -4.95
C SER A 78 9.90 -8.63 -5.88
N ASN A 79 9.59 -7.88 -6.94
CA ASN A 79 10.60 -7.26 -7.80
C ASN A 79 11.41 -6.18 -7.07
N ALA A 80 10.76 -5.39 -6.20
CA ALA A 80 11.42 -4.40 -5.36
C ALA A 80 12.22 -5.01 -4.18
N ILE A 81 11.74 -6.11 -3.57
CA ILE A 81 12.30 -6.75 -2.37
C ILE A 81 13.72 -7.27 -2.60
N GLN A 82 14.10 -7.55 -3.85
CA GLN A 82 15.49 -7.86 -4.19
C GLN A 82 16.47 -6.70 -3.85
N LYS A 83 15.96 -5.50 -3.57
CA LYS A 83 16.73 -4.30 -3.17
C LYS A 83 16.37 -3.75 -1.78
N VAL A 84 15.20 -4.10 -1.21
CA VAL A 84 14.65 -3.51 0.03
C VAL A 84 13.88 -4.51 0.91
N CYS A 85 13.83 -4.30 2.23
CA CYS A 85 12.98 -5.06 3.16
C CYS A 85 11.55 -4.48 3.17
N VAL A 86 10.69 -5.05 2.35
CA VAL A 86 9.25 -4.73 2.33
C VAL A 86 8.47 -5.83 3.02
N GLU A 87 7.80 -5.49 4.11
CA GLU A 87 6.80 -6.35 4.74
C GLU A 87 5.43 -6.03 4.15
N LEU A 88 4.82 -7.02 3.50
CA LEU A 88 3.47 -6.92 2.94
C LEU A 88 2.47 -7.61 3.84
N LYS A 89 1.42 -6.89 4.23
CA LYS A 89 0.28 -7.43 4.94
C LYS A 89 -0.98 -7.27 4.11
N PHE A 90 -1.64 -8.38 3.80
CA PHE A 90 -2.95 -8.38 3.15
C PHE A 90 -4.04 -8.32 4.20
N ASN A 91 -4.87 -7.28 4.15
CA ASN A 91 -6.12 -7.21 4.88
C ASN A 91 -7.28 -7.40 3.88
N PRO A 92 -7.93 -8.58 3.85
CA PRO A 92 -9.13 -8.73 3.05
C PRO A 92 -10.18 -7.72 3.56
N VAL A 93 -10.83 -7.01 2.64
CA VAL A 93 -12.03 -6.22 2.98
C VAL A 93 -13.13 -7.21 3.34
N VAL A 94 -13.16 -7.61 4.61
CA VAL A 94 -14.36 -8.23 5.18
C VAL A 94 -15.44 -7.15 5.22
N PRO A 95 -16.63 -7.38 4.64
CA PRO A 95 -17.75 -6.47 4.81
C PRO A 95 -18.10 -6.40 6.31
N SER A 96 -17.54 -5.41 7.00
CA SER A 96 -17.90 -4.81 8.29
C SER A 96 -18.25 -5.68 9.51
N GLU A 97 -18.18 -7.02 9.49
CA GLU A 97 -18.60 -7.84 10.66
C GLU A 97 -17.49 -8.29 11.62
N GLU A 98 -16.21 -8.08 11.33
CA GLU A 98 -15.12 -8.59 12.20
C GLU A 98 -14.24 -7.48 12.81
N ARG A 99 -14.88 -6.44 13.38
CA ARG A 99 -14.18 -5.34 14.07
C ARG A 99 -13.95 -5.53 15.58
N LEU A 100 -14.17 -6.71 16.16
CA LEU A 100 -13.91 -6.94 17.58
C LEU A 100 -13.07 -8.18 17.83
N GLU A 101 -11.77 -7.95 17.94
CA GLU A 101 -10.75 -8.62 18.77
C GLU A 101 -9.44 -8.16 18.11
N LYS A 102 -8.63 -7.29 18.69
CA LYS A 102 -7.71 -7.59 19.79
C LYS A 102 -7.30 -6.28 20.44
N SER A 103 -7.98 -5.90 21.51
CA SER A 103 -7.49 -4.88 22.46
C SER A 103 -8.06 -5.16 23.83
N LYS A 104 -7.81 -6.36 24.35
CA LYS A 104 -7.82 -6.62 25.79
C LYS A 104 -6.64 -7.54 26.10
N LEU A 105 -5.53 -6.93 26.47
CA LEU A 105 -4.63 -7.50 27.46
C LEU A 105 -4.74 -6.62 28.70
#